data_AF-A0A8H6D5G6-F1
#
_entry.id   AF-A0A8H6D5G6-F1
#
_cell.length_a   1.000
_cell.length_b   1.000
_cell.length_c   1.000
_cell.angle_alpha   90.00
_cell.angle_beta   90.00
_cell.angle_gamma   90.00
#
_symmetry.space_group_name_H-M   'P 1'
#
loop_
_entity.id
_entity.type
_entity.pdbx_description
1 polymer ?
#
loop_
_entity_poly.entity_id
_entity_poly.type
_entity_poly.pdbx_seq_one_letter_code
_entity_poly.pdbx_strand_id
1 'polypeptide(L)'
;MEVFSGFHFLTTQPGHGDVEDELVRGMGAALRETKKHPRLWISWALQMYLDIVQGLGESVWRGYEQFRQESLKIQKALVDLPKTPERRQVLQAATRWNHDPIFETGQANAELGWAPHDSEESAEFHFLRRNPIHCGLLIHHMRSALHYYGVKTAAPSGGLMTTTQLYQALRQEGRIPQGQAWEDLEEFWGYQGNPCFFIGNPPTDLEGYYKNYCLCLGTSLTNWAPNRRSSKPTEHKANAPNMKFDGWVSLSLDNRIRVDNAREPWTIATVEELLTEGRKRAMMDGKGHIQGDLKQKAKEANLEAVPTSPSGLIEQLAQVVNSEVPRISFNYFTMHNIAWSLLTDLKRALTAEVGPEFLNYVPSEDQLPFVVGYVFSTASGHGSDVRKRGVGSDRFLNVATEVMGEFLNEGKGKIIKEARETKVEPEDVEDVDVDGSELWGPRKFKKEQMDRDGHLGAMANNADVAELMRLLQMMG
;
A
#
# COMPACT_ATOMS: atom_id res chain seq x y z
N MET A 1 11.21 23.65 27.93
CA MET A 1 9.87 23.95 27.34
C MET A 1 9.88 23.77 25.81
N GLU A 2 11.00 23.32 25.22
CA GLU A 2 11.26 23.28 23.77
C GLU A 2 10.48 22.22 22.96
N VAL A 3 10.05 21.11 23.58
CA VAL A 3 9.27 20.07 22.89
C VAL A 3 7.89 20.60 22.42
N PHE A 4 7.39 21.65 23.08
CA PHE A 4 6.05 22.19 22.82
C PHE A 4 5.94 23.01 21.54
N SER A 5 7.04 23.52 20.95
CA SER A 5 6.99 24.32 19.72
C SER A 5 6.60 23.48 18.51
N GLY A 6 7.19 22.28 18.36
CA GLY A 6 6.83 21.32 17.31
C GLY A 6 5.40 20.80 17.46
N PHE A 7 5.00 20.47 18.70
CA PHE A 7 3.60 20.11 18.98
C PHE A 7 2.63 21.25 18.66
N HIS A 8 2.99 22.49 19.01
CA HIS A 8 2.17 23.66 18.70
C HIS A 8 2.03 23.84 17.19
N PHE A 9 3.13 23.82 16.44
CA PHE A 9 3.12 23.93 14.97
C PHE A 9 2.12 22.94 14.35
N LEU A 10 2.18 21.67 14.78
CA LEU A 10 1.29 20.62 14.26
C LEU A 10 -0.21 20.83 14.57
N THR A 11 -0.53 21.69 15.53
CA THR A 11 -1.92 22.03 15.88
C THR A 11 -2.47 23.24 15.10
N THR A 12 -1.60 23.94 14.37
CA THR A 12 -1.98 25.07 13.52
C THR A 12 -2.50 24.59 12.16
N GLN A 13 -3.25 25.44 11.46
CA GLN A 13 -3.64 25.15 10.07
C GLN A 13 -2.45 24.93 9.12
N PRO A 14 -1.39 25.78 9.11
CA PRO A 14 -0.25 25.57 8.21
C PRO A 14 0.61 24.35 8.57
N GLY A 15 0.59 23.91 9.83
CA GLY A 15 1.32 22.74 10.31
C GLY A 15 0.48 21.47 10.41
N HIS A 16 -0.73 21.46 9.85
CA HIS A 16 -1.59 20.29 9.89
C HIS A 16 -0.96 19.13 9.08
N GLY A 17 -0.58 18.05 9.76
CA GLY A 17 0.06 16.87 9.16
C GLY A 17 -0.94 15.82 8.64
N ASP A 18 -0.45 14.68 8.16
CA ASP A 18 -1.31 13.54 7.78
C ASP A 18 -1.85 12.78 8.98
N VAL A 19 -1.06 12.72 10.05
CA VAL A 19 -1.34 11.95 11.26
C VAL A 19 -1.10 12.77 12.51
N GLU A 20 -1.80 12.41 13.60
CA GLU A 20 -1.56 13.00 14.91
C GLU A 20 -1.57 11.91 16.01
N ASP A 21 -0.72 12.03 17.02
CA ASP A 21 -0.85 11.23 18.24
C ASP A 21 -1.77 11.93 19.25
N GLU A 22 -2.07 11.24 20.34
CA GLU A 22 -2.92 11.80 21.40
C GLU A 22 -2.31 13.03 22.08
N LEU A 23 -0.99 13.16 22.14
CA LEU A 23 -0.35 14.34 22.72
C LEU A 23 -0.49 15.56 21.78
N VAL A 24 -0.21 15.42 20.47
CA VAL A 24 -0.46 16.47 19.47
C VAL A 24 -1.92 16.93 19.54
N ARG A 25 -2.86 15.97 19.49
CA ARG A 25 -4.30 16.24 19.53
C ARG A 25 -4.71 16.93 20.84
N GLY A 26 -4.18 16.45 21.96
CA GLY A 26 -4.44 16.99 23.30
C GLY A 26 -3.94 18.41 23.46
N MET A 27 -2.76 18.72 22.94
CA MET A 27 -2.21 20.08 22.89
C MET A 27 -3.11 21.00 22.07
N GLY A 28 -3.55 20.57 20.88
CA GLY A 28 -4.46 21.36 20.05
C GLY A 28 -5.80 21.61 20.74
N ALA A 29 -6.34 20.63 21.45
CA ALA A 29 -7.55 20.80 22.25
C ALA A 29 -7.33 21.77 23.44
N ALA A 30 -6.21 21.66 24.15
CA ALA A 30 -5.88 22.54 25.28
C ALA A 30 -5.69 24.00 24.84
N LEU A 31 -5.10 24.24 23.66
CA LEU A 31 -4.91 25.58 23.11
C LEU A 31 -6.23 26.22 22.64
N ARG A 32 -7.18 25.41 22.18
CA ARG A 32 -8.51 25.88 21.71
C ARG A 32 -9.54 26.00 22.82
N GLU A 33 -9.45 25.19 23.87
CA GLU A 33 -10.42 25.16 24.98
C GLU A 33 -10.02 26.10 26.12
N THR A 34 -10.78 27.18 26.35
CA THR A 34 -10.62 28.08 27.52
C THR A 34 -11.13 27.47 28.84
N LYS A 35 -11.03 26.14 29.00
CA LYS A 35 -11.46 25.46 30.22
C LYS A 35 -10.42 25.65 31.33
N LYS A 36 -10.89 25.91 32.55
CA LYS A 36 -10.03 26.10 33.74
C LYS A 36 -9.15 24.90 34.09
N HIS A 37 -9.47 23.70 33.60
CA HIS A 37 -8.71 22.48 33.87
C HIS A 37 -8.47 21.69 32.58
N PRO A 38 -7.23 21.28 32.28
CA PRO A 38 -6.95 20.39 31.15
C PRO A 38 -7.61 19.04 31.38
N ARG A 39 -8.01 18.38 30.29
CA ARG A 39 -8.61 17.04 30.35
C ARG A 39 -7.57 16.05 30.88
N LEU A 40 -7.96 15.18 31.82
CA LEU A 40 -7.04 14.24 32.50
C LEU A 40 -6.19 13.39 31.55
N TRP A 41 -6.77 12.98 30.42
CA TRP A 41 -6.08 12.16 29.43
C TRP A 41 -4.90 12.88 28.75
N ILE A 42 -4.86 14.22 28.74
CA ILE A 42 -3.74 15.00 28.21
C ILE A 42 -2.51 14.83 29.11
N SER A 43 -2.70 14.92 30.44
CA SER A 43 -1.63 14.65 31.41
C SER A 43 -1.09 13.23 31.27
N TRP A 44 -1.97 12.27 30.99
CA TRP A 44 -1.58 10.88 30.74
C TRP A 44 -0.76 10.73 29.45
N ALA A 45 -1.19 11.33 28.34
CA ALA A 45 -0.45 11.31 27.08
C ALA A 45 0.95 11.96 27.22
N LEU A 46 1.03 13.07 27.97
CA LEU A 46 2.30 13.73 28.27
C LEU A 46 3.21 12.84 29.11
N GLN A 47 2.69 12.20 30.16
CA GLN A 47 3.47 11.28 30.99
C GLN A 47 4.01 10.11 30.15
N MET A 48 3.18 9.50 29.31
CA MET A 48 3.63 8.42 28.41
C MET A 48 4.76 8.87 27.47
N TYR A 49 4.64 10.07 26.90
CA TYR A 49 5.71 10.63 26.07
C TYR A 49 7.01 10.81 26.87
N LEU A 50 6.93 11.40 28.07
CA LEU A 50 8.10 11.60 28.93
C LEU A 50 8.75 10.28 29.35
N ASP A 51 7.95 9.28 29.71
CA ASP A 51 8.43 7.94 30.07
C ASP A 51 9.15 7.27 28.89
N ILE A 52 8.62 7.43 27.66
CA ILE A 52 9.25 6.89 26.45
C ILE A 52 10.57 7.60 26.16
N VAL A 53 10.61 8.93 26.20
CA VAL A 53 11.84 9.69 25.96
C VAL A 53 12.89 9.38 27.02
N GLN A 54 12.50 9.32 28.30
CA GLN A 54 13.41 8.99 29.39
C GLN A 54 13.88 7.54 29.33
N GLY A 55 12.99 6.60 29.03
CA GLY A 55 13.30 5.18 28.92
C GLY A 55 14.20 4.83 27.74
N LEU A 56 14.04 5.52 26.61
CA LEU A 56 14.91 5.35 25.44
C LEU A 56 16.24 6.12 25.57
N GLY A 57 16.24 7.22 26.33
CA GLY A 57 17.42 8.06 26.56
C GLY A 57 18.11 8.45 25.25
N GLU A 58 19.41 8.17 25.14
CA GLU A 58 20.23 8.47 23.95
C GLU A 58 19.77 7.72 22.69
N SER A 59 18.92 6.71 22.79
CA SER A 59 18.41 5.95 21.64
C SER A 59 17.11 6.49 21.07
N VAL A 60 16.56 7.60 21.61
CA VAL A 60 15.28 8.19 21.16
C VAL A 60 15.27 8.54 19.67
N TRP A 61 16.43 8.94 19.10
CA TRP A 61 16.57 9.32 17.70
C TRP A 61 16.43 8.16 16.71
N ARG A 62 16.54 6.90 17.16
CA ARG A 62 16.43 5.72 16.27
C ARG A 62 15.09 5.66 15.54
N GLY A 63 14.02 6.19 16.14
CA GLY A 63 12.71 6.28 15.50
C GLY A 63 12.75 7.13 14.23
N TYR A 64 13.49 8.25 14.25
CA TYR A 64 13.68 9.10 13.08
C TYR A 64 14.51 8.40 11.99
N GLU A 65 15.57 7.70 12.35
CA GLU A 65 16.39 6.95 11.38
C GLU A 65 15.56 5.87 10.66
N GLN A 66 14.73 5.14 11.40
CA GLN A 66 13.80 4.16 10.83
C GLN A 66 12.77 4.83 9.91
N PHE A 67 12.21 5.96 10.34
CA PHE A 67 11.26 6.73 9.54
C PHE A 67 11.88 7.18 8.22
N ARG A 68 13.08 7.77 8.27
CA ARG A 68 13.82 8.25 7.10
C ARG A 68 14.09 7.10 6.12
N GLN A 69 14.61 5.99 6.62
CA GLN A 69 14.88 4.80 5.80
C GLN A 69 13.61 4.22 5.17
N GLU A 70 12.50 4.15 5.90
CA GLU A 70 11.23 3.67 5.35
C GLU A 70 10.70 4.59 4.24
N SER A 71 10.74 5.90 4.48
CA SER A 71 10.32 6.90 3.48
C SER A 71 11.15 6.79 2.20
N LEU A 72 12.48 6.73 2.31
CA LEU A 72 13.38 6.58 1.16
C LEU A 72 13.14 5.28 0.39
N LYS A 73 12.91 4.16 1.10
CA LYS A 73 12.58 2.88 0.46
C LYS A 73 11.30 2.95 -0.36
N ILE A 74 10.25 3.57 0.17
CA ILE A 74 8.98 3.73 -0.55
C ILE A 74 9.16 4.65 -1.76
N GLN A 75 9.90 5.75 -1.60
CA GLN A 75 10.24 6.66 -2.70
C GLN A 75 10.98 5.93 -3.82
N LYS A 76 12.08 5.22 -3.48
CA LYS A 76 12.88 4.46 -4.45
C LYS A 76 12.07 3.39 -5.16
N ALA A 77 11.21 2.69 -4.43
CA ALA A 77 10.43 1.61 -5.01
C ALA A 77 9.30 2.11 -5.94
N LEU A 78 9.02 3.41 -5.96
CA LEU A 78 7.97 4.02 -6.79
C LEU A 78 8.51 5.02 -7.83
N VAL A 79 9.76 5.49 -7.73
CA VAL A 79 10.31 6.57 -8.57
C VAL A 79 10.17 6.25 -10.06
N ASP A 80 10.57 5.05 -10.48
CA ASP A 80 10.59 4.63 -11.89
C ASP A 80 9.25 4.08 -12.40
N LEU A 81 8.21 4.04 -11.55
CA LEU A 81 6.92 3.47 -11.92
C LEU A 81 6.02 4.48 -12.65
N PRO A 82 5.06 4.00 -13.47
CA PRO A 82 4.11 4.87 -14.17
C PRO A 82 3.41 5.88 -13.25
N LYS A 83 3.26 7.11 -13.73
CA LYS A 83 2.70 8.25 -12.98
C LYS A 83 1.17 8.15 -12.84
N THR A 84 0.70 7.30 -11.92
CA THR A 84 -0.72 7.14 -11.61
C THR A 84 -1.18 8.04 -10.44
N PRO A 85 -2.49 8.35 -10.34
CA PRO A 85 -3.05 9.03 -9.17
C PRO A 85 -2.78 8.28 -7.86
N GLU A 86 -2.89 6.95 -7.88
CA GLU A 86 -2.63 6.07 -6.73
C GLU A 86 -1.17 6.15 -6.28
N ARG A 87 -0.22 6.10 -7.22
CA ARG A 87 1.22 6.29 -6.93
C ARG A 87 1.47 7.65 -6.29
N ARG A 88 0.85 8.71 -6.83
CA ARG A 88 1.00 10.07 -6.30
C ARG A 88 0.57 10.16 -4.84
N GLN A 89 -0.54 9.52 -4.46
CA GLN A 89 -1.02 9.53 -3.08
C GLN A 89 0.00 8.91 -2.10
N VAL A 90 0.64 7.80 -2.50
CA VAL A 90 1.68 7.16 -1.68
C VAL A 90 2.93 8.03 -1.59
N LEU A 91 3.39 8.58 -2.71
CA LEU A 91 4.55 9.46 -2.73
C LEU A 91 4.33 10.75 -1.94
N GLN A 92 3.12 11.33 -1.96
CA GLN A 92 2.79 12.48 -1.12
C GLN A 92 2.98 12.17 0.37
N ALA A 93 2.51 11.02 0.84
CA ALA A 93 2.73 10.59 2.23
C ALA A 93 4.23 10.34 2.51
N ALA A 94 4.95 9.71 1.58
CA ALA A 94 6.36 9.37 1.77
C ALA A 94 7.28 10.59 1.78
N THR A 95 7.02 11.57 0.92
CA THR A 95 7.85 12.76 0.71
C THR A 95 7.47 13.94 1.59
N ARG A 96 6.35 13.85 2.34
CA ARG A 96 5.84 14.97 3.15
C ARG A 96 6.88 15.54 4.11
N TRP A 97 7.71 14.69 4.69
CA TRP A 97 8.77 15.09 5.61
C TRP A 97 10.18 14.98 5.00
N ASN A 98 10.31 15.08 3.66
CA ASN A 98 11.63 15.21 3.03
C ASN A 98 12.35 16.48 3.49
N HIS A 99 11.59 17.47 3.96
CA HIS A 99 12.07 18.66 4.61
C HIS A 99 11.42 18.80 5.98
N ASP A 100 12.08 19.52 6.90
CA ASP A 100 11.52 19.81 8.21
C ASP A 100 10.70 21.12 8.19
N PRO A 101 9.36 21.03 8.14
CA PRO A 101 8.51 22.23 8.10
C PRO A 101 8.59 23.06 9.39
N ILE A 102 8.90 22.43 10.53
CA ILE A 102 9.00 23.11 11.83
C ILE A 102 10.26 23.95 11.83
N PHE A 103 11.38 23.36 11.41
CA PHE A 103 12.67 24.06 11.29
C PHE A 103 12.61 25.20 10.25
N GLU A 104 12.04 24.97 9.07
CA GLU A 104 11.90 25.99 8.04
C GLU A 104 11.03 27.16 8.50
N THR A 105 9.93 26.89 9.20
CA THR A 105 9.08 27.93 9.78
C THR A 105 9.83 28.71 10.86
N GLY A 106 10.59 28.01 11.71
CA GLY A 106 11.45 28.62 12.73
C GLY A 106 12.48 29.58 12.14
N GLN A 107 13.20 29.14 11.09
CA GLN A 107 14.15 29.98 10.36
C GLN A 107 13.49 31.21 9.76
N ALA A 108 12.37 31.04 9.06
CA ALA A 108 11.64 32.16 8.46
C ALA A 108 11.18 33.18 9.53
N ASN A 109 10.71 32.72 10.68
CA ASN A 109 10.32 33.59 11.79
C ASN A 109 11.51 34.33 12.40
N ALA A 110 12.67 33.68 12.50
CA ALA A 110 13.90 34.31 12.98
C ALA A 110 14.42 35.39 12.02
N GLU A 111 14.40 35.11 10.70
CA GLU A 111 14.77 36.07 9.66
C GLU A 111 13.86 37.31 9.67
N LEU A 112 12.57 37.13 9.98
CA LEU A 112 11.60 38.22 10.11
C LEU A 112 11.65 38.95 11.47
N GLY A 113 12.54 38.52 12.37
CA GLY A 113 12.71 39.12 13.71
C GLY A 113 11.57 38.82 14.68
N TRP A 114 10.79 37.78 14.43
CA TRP A 114 9.62 37.41 15.23
C TRP A 114 9.91 36.39 16.32
N ALA A 115 11.03 35.68 16.20
CA ALA A 115 11.52 34.74 17.21
C ALA A 115 13.04 34.89 17.37
N PRO A 116 13.57 34.67 18.58
CA PRO A 116 15.02 34.59 18.77
C PRO A 116 15.59 33.38 18.03
N HIS A 117 16.79 33.54 17.47
CA HIS A 117 17.51 32.45 16.81
C HIS A 117 18.22 31.59 17.88
N ASP A 118 17.57 30.55 18.38
CA ASP A 118 18.17 29.64 19.36
C ASP A 118 18.90 28.47 18.68
N SER A 119 20.14 28.17 19.07
CA SER A 119 21.08 27.33 18.28
C SER A 119 20.92 25.81 18.47
N GLU A 120 20.42 25.35 19.62
CA GLU A 120 20.10 23.92 19.81
C GLU A 120 18.66 23.59 19.36
N GLU A 121 17.76 24.57 19.43
CA GLU A 121 16.36 24.48 18.98
C GLU A 121 16.22 24.49 17.45
N SER A 122 17.30 24.87 16.75
CA SER A 122 17.41 24.97 15.29
C SER A 122 18.09 23.75 14.65
N ALA A 123 18.14 22.61 15.34
CA ALA A 123 18.56 21.37 14.69
C ALA A 123 17.44 20.83 13.77
N GLU A 124 17.76 20.59 12.50
CA GLU A 124 16.82 20.00 11.54
C GLU A 124 16.29 18.64 12.04
N PHE A 125 14.99 18.44 11.87
CA PHE A 125 14.19 17.30 12.32
C PHE A 125 14.20 17.08 13.83
N HIS A 126 14.44 18.11 14.65
CA HIS A 126 14.50 17.98 16.11
C HIS A 126 13.22 17.33 16.69
N PHE A 127 12.03 17.72 16.21
CA PHE A 127 10.76 17.13 16.64
C PHE A 127 10.72 15.61 16.42
N LEU A 128 11.00 15.15 15.19
CA LEU A 128 10.98 13.72 14.87
C LEU A 128 12.08 12.95 15.62
N ARG A 129 13.27 13.54 15.76
CA ARG A 129 14.40 12.94 16.51
C ARG A 129 14.10 12.74 17.99
N ARG A 130 13.18 13.53 18.57
CA ARG A 130 12.74 13.41 19.97
C ARG A 130 11.40 12.67 20.12
N ASN A 131 10.68 12.42 19.03
CA ASN A 131 9.32 11.86 19.06
C ASN A 131 9.21 10.56 18.25
N PRO A 132 9.67 9.43 18.81
CA PRO A 132 9.61 8.13 18.14
C PRO A 132 8.17 7.61 17.97
N ILE A 133 7.21 8.06 18.79
CA ILE A 133 5.80 7.72 18.64
C ILE A 133 5.29 8.28 17.32
N HIS A 134 5.53 9.56 17.07
CA HIS A 134 5.11 10.22 15.82
C HIS A 134 5.80 9.59 14.60
N CYS A 135 7.10 9.26 14.70
CA CYS A 135 7.80 8.51 13.66
C CYS A 135 7.12 7.17 13.33
N GLY A 136 6.73 6.41 14.37
CA GLY A 136 5.99 5.15 14.20
C GLY A 136 4.64 5.33 13.51
N LEU A 137 3.90 6.41 13.83
CA LEU A 137 2.65 6.74 13.15
C LEU A 137 2.86 7.07 11.66
N LEU A 138 3.89 7.84 11.34
CA LEU A 138 4.24 8.17 9.96
C LEU A 138 4.63 6.92 9.16
N ILE A 139 5.47 6.05 9.73
CA ILE A 139 5.83 4.75 9.12
C ILE A 139 4.58 3.92 8.85
N HIS A 140 3.69 3.79 9.85
CA HIS A 140 2.46 3.04 9.72
C HIS A 140 1.55 3.62 8.63
N HIS A 141 1.45 4.94 8.55
CA HIS A 141 0.67 5.63 7.54
C HIS A 141 1.19 5.39 6.12
N MET A 142 2.50 5.56 5.91
CA MET A 142 3.12 5.33 4.59
C MET A 142 2.94 3.88 4.12
N ARG A 143 3.13 2.89 5.00
CA ARG A 143 2.89 1.47 4.69
C ARG A 143 1.43 1.20 4.36
N SER A 144 0.52 1.73 5.18
CA SER A 144 -0.92 1.58 4.94
C SER A 144 -1.36 2.19 3.60
N ALA A 145 -0.81 3.36 3.26
CA ALA A 145 -1.02 4.01 1.97
C ALA A 145 -0.46 3.17 0.81
N LEU A 146 0.78 2.69 0.93
CA LEU A 146 1.43 1.82 -0.08
C LEU A 146 0.55 0.61 -0.39
N HIS A 147 0.07 -0.08 0.64
CA HIS A 147 -0.81 -1.24 0.48
C HIS A 147 -2.16 -0.88 -0.10
N TYR A 148 -2.85 0.10 0.48
CA TYR A 148 -4.21 0.46 0.07
C TYR A 148 -4.27 0.90 -1.39
N TYR A 149 -3.37 1.81 -1.80
CA TYR A 149 -3.32 2.31 -3.17
C TYR A 149 -2.67 1.31 -4.14
N GLY A 150 -1.74 0.49 -3.66
CA GLY A 150 -1.13 -0.58 -4.43
C GLY A 150 -2.13 -1.66 -4.81
N VAL A 151 -2.93 -2.15 -3.85
CA VAL A 151 -4.02 -3.12 -4.11
C VAL A 151 -5.06 -2.52 -5.07
N LYS A 152 -5.44 -1.25 -4.88
CA LYS A 152 -6.36 -0.54 -5.78
C LYS A 152 -5.86 -0.49 -7.22
N THR A 153 -4.55 -0.36 -7.43
CA THR A 153 -3.92 -0.35 -8.75
C THR A 153 -3.88 -1.76 -9.35
N ALA A 154 -3.47 -2.75 -8.56
CA ALA A 154 -3.14 -4.07 -9.05
C ALA A 154 -4.37 -4.99 -9.25
N ALA A 155 -5.43 -4.81 -8.46
CA ALA A 155 -6.60 -5.70 -8.39
C ALA A 155 -7.52 -5.67 -9.62
N PRO A 156 -7.95 -4.50 -10.14
CA PRO A 156 -9.03 -4.45 -11.11
C PRO A 156 -8.72 -5.13 -12.45
N SER A 157 -7.45 -5.17 -12.84
CA SER A 157 -7.04 -5.55 -14.18
C SER A 157 -6.79 -7.05 -14.35
N GLY A 158 -6.74 -7.84 -13.28
CA GLY A 158 -6.68 -9.31 -13.33
C GLY A 158 -5.36 -9.91 -13.81
N GLY A 159 -4.41 -9.12 -14.31
CA GLY A 159 -3.13 -9.63 -14.82
C GLY A 159 -2.25 -10.29 -13.76
N LEU A 160 -2.29 -9.85 -12.50
CA LEU A 160 -1.59 -10.57 -11.43
C LEU A 160 -2.19 -11.96 -11.20
N MET A 161 -3.52 -12.05 -11.15
CA MET A 161 -4.21 -13.33 -11.01
C MET A 161 -3.83 -14.29 -12.14
N THR A 162 -3.90 -13.86 -13.40
CA THR A 162 -3.59 -14.73 -14.54
C THR A 162 -2.10 -15.10 -14.57
N THR A 163 -1.22 -14.19 -14.16
CA THR A 163 0.22 -14.47 -14.04
C THR A 163 0.52 -15.49 -12.95
N THR A 164 -0.13 -15.39 -11.78
CA THR A 164 -0.05 -16.40 -10.71
C THR A 164 -0.51 -17.77 -11.20
N GLN A 165 -1.62 -17.83 -11.93
CA GLN A 165 -2.12 -19.08 -12.53
C GLN A 165 -1.14 -19.66 -13.55
N LEU A 166 -0.54 -18.83 -14.41
CA LEU A 166 0.47 -19.27 -15.38
C LEU A 166 1.71 -19.84 -14.67
N TYR A 167 2.27 -19.13 -13.70
CA TYR A 167 3.41 -19.58 -12.92
C TYR A 167 3.12 -20.92 -12.22
N GLN A 168 1.94 -21.03 -11.59
CA GLN A 168 1.52 -22.27 -10.93
C GLN A 168 1.43 -23.44 -11.92
N ALA A 169 0.83 -23.23 -13.09
CA ALA A 169 0.72 -24.26 -14.12
C ALA A 169 2.10 -24.71 -14.61
N LEU A 170 3.01 -23.77 -14.91
CA LEU A 170 4.37 -24.10 -15.35
C LEU A 170 5.17 -24.86 -14.27
N ARG A 171 5.01 -24.52 -12.99
CA ARG A 171 5.59 -25.27 -11.88
C ARG A 171 5.05 -26.69 -11.81
N GLN A 172 3.73 -26.83 -11.88
CA GLN A 172 3.04 -28.10 -11.75
C GLN A 172 3.34 -29.07 -12.90
N GLU A 173 3.52 -28.55 -14.11
CA GLU A 173 3.95 -29.33 -15.29
C GLU A 173 5.47 -29.61 -15.32
N GLY A 174 6.22 -29.23 -14.27
CA GLY A 174 7.67 -29.46 -14.19
C GLY A 174 8.50 -28.65 -15.19
N ARG A 175 7.94 -27.56 -15.72
CA ARG A 175 8.56 -26.71 -16.75
C ARG A 175 9.50 -25.65 -16.17
N ILE A 176 9.38 -25.34 -14.88
CA ILE A 176 10.33 -24.49 -14.16
C ILE A 176 11.34 -25.39 -13.44
N PRO A 177 12.66 -25.26 -13.70
CA PRO A 177 13.69 -26.07 -13.07
C PRO A 177 13.66 -26.04 -11.54
N GLN A 178 14.02 -27.17 -10.92
CA GLN A 178 14.15 -27.26 -9.47
C GLN A 178 15.29 -26.33 -8.99
N GLY A 179 14.95 -25.36 -8.13
CA GLY A 179 15.87 -24.32 -7.65
C GLY A 179 15.65 -22.94 -8.28
N GLN A 180 14.84 -22.85 -9.34
CA GLN A 180 14.37 -21.58 -9.87
C GLN A 180 12.95 -21.32 -9.36
N ALA A 181 12.71 -20.12 -8.83
CA ALA A 181 11.41 -19.73 -8.28
C ALA A 181 11.20 -18.22 -8.45
N TRP A 182 9.94 -17.83 -8.57
CA TRP A 182 9.54 -16.44 -8.45
C TRP A 182 9.25 -16.15 -6.97
N GLU A 183 10.29 -15.86 -6.20
CA GLU A 183 10.21 -15.68 -4.75
C GLU A 183 9.22 -14.60 -4.33
N ASP A 184 9.24 -13.45 -5.02
CA ASP A 184 8.32 -12.33 -4.74
C ASP A 184 6.85 -12.75 -4.94
N LEU A 185 6.57 -13.52 -6.00
CA LEU A 185 5.22 -14.03 -6.31
C LEU A 185 4.77 -15.09 -5.30
N GLU A 186 5.67 -15.96 -4.84
CA GLU A 186 5.36 -16.97 -3.83
C GLU A 186 5.07 -16.34 -2.46
N GLU A 187 5.83 -15.31 -2.05
CA GLU A 187 5.55 -14.54 -0.83
C GLU A 187 4.20 -13.82 -0.93
N PHE A 188 3.97 -13.10 -2.04
CA PHE A 188 2.71 -12.43 -2.32
C PHE A 188 1.52 -13.38 -2.33
N TRP A 189 1.66 -14.54 -2.97
CA TRP A 189 0.63 -15.57 -2.98
C TRP A 189 0.39 -16.13 -1.58
N GLY A 190 1.43 -16.29 -0.77
CA GLY A 190 1.30 -16.64 0.65
C GLY A 190 0.43 -15.67 1.45
N TYR A 191 0.55 -14.36 1.20
CA TYR A 191 -0.28 -13.33 1.86
C TYR A 191 -1.73 -13.35 1.41
N GLN A 192 -1.95 -13.35 0.09
CA GLN A 192 -3.29 -13.29 -0.50
C GLN A 192 -4.07 -14.60 -0.32
N GLY A 193 -3.39 -15.74 -0.42
CA GLY A 193 -3.94 -17.08 -0.37
C GLY A 193 -4.61 -17.51 -1.69
N ASN A 194 -4.85 -18.82 -1.82
CA ASN A 194 -5.50 -19.42 -2.99
C ASN A 194 -6.83 -18.75 -3.39
N PRO A 195 -7.72 -18.35 -2.45
CA PRO A 195 -9.01 -17.77 -2.81
C PRO A 195 -8.95 -16.50 -3.65
N CYS A 196 -7.82 -15.78 -3.64
CA CYS A 196 -7.66 -14.57 -4.44
C CYS A 196 -7.31 -14.86 -5.90
N PHE A 197 -6.86 -16.08 -6.23
CA PHE A 197 -6.37 -16.43 -7.57
C PHE A 197 -7.03 -17.66 -8.19
N PHE A 198 -7.67 -18.51 -7.39
CA PHE A 198 -8.23 -19.78 -7.84
C PHE A 198 -9.63 -19.98 -7.27
N ILE A 199 -10.50 -20.60 -8.06
CA ILE A 199 -11.77 -21.14 -7.56
C ILE A 199 -11.53 -22.57 -7.08
N GLY A 200 -11.48 -22.73 -5.75
CA GLY A 200 -11.06 -23.96 -5.10
C GLY A 200 -9.54 -24.12 -5.04
N ASN A 201 -9.07 -25.38 -4.96
CA ASN A 201 -7.64 -25.68 -4.94
C ASN A 201 -6.97 -25.36 -6.30
N PRO A 202 -5.67 -25.01 -6.29
CA PRO A 202 -4.90 -24.87 -7.52
C PRO A 202 -5.03 -26.11 -8.41
N PRO A 203 -5.31 -25.96 -9.72
CA PRO A 203 -5.46 -27.10 -10.61
C PRO A 203 -4.15 -27.87 -10.79
N THR A 204 -4.25 -29.12 -11.24
CA THR A 204 -3.09 -30.01 -11.41
C THR A 204 -2.96 -30.60 -12.81
N ASP A 205 -3.80 -30.16 -13.75
CA ASP A 205 -3.83 -30.66 -15.11
C ASP A 205 -4.26 -29.56 -16.10
N LEU A 206 -3.97 -29.79 -17.38
CA LEU A 206 -4.19 -28.82 -18.47
C LEU A 206 -5.66 -28.36 -18.60
N GLU A 207 -6.63 -29.27 -18.44
CA GLU A 207 -8.05 -28.94 -18.50
C GLU A 207 -8.44 -28.08 -17.29
N GLY A 208 -7.91 -28.44 -16.11
CA GLY A 208 -8.07 -27.74 -14.86
C GLY A 208 -7.58 -26.29 -14.94
N TYR A 209 -6.39 -26.05 -15.52
CA TYR A 209 -5.85 -24.68 -15.67
C TYR A 209 -6.80 -23.80 -16.48
N TYR A 210 -7.22 -24.27 -17.67
CA TYR A 210 -8.11 -23.50 -18.54
C TYR A 210 -9.47 -23.26 -17.90
N LYS A 211 -10.07 -24.31 -17.30
CA LYS A 211 -11.35 -24.19 -16.62
C LYS A 211 -11.28 -23.20 -15.45
N ASN A 212 -10.26 -23.29 -14.60
CA ASN A 212 -10.10 -22.40 -13.45
C ASN A 212 -9.89 -20.95 -13.89
N TYR A 213 -9.06 -20.72 -14.91
CA TYR A 213 -8.87 -19.42 -15.55
C TYR A 213 -10.21 -18.81 -16.01
N CYS A 214 -10.99 -19.54 -16.81
CA CYS A 214 -12.29 -19.06 -17.30
C CYS A 214 -13.24 -18.74 -16.14
N LEU A 215 -13.30 -19.61 -15.13
CA LEU A 215 -14.14 -19.42 -13.94
C LEU A 215 -13.73 -18.14 -13.19
N CYS A 216 -12.43 -17.89 -13.06
CA CYS A 216 -11.92 -16.70 -12.36
C CYS A 216 -12.20 -15.40 -13.12
N LEU A 217 -12.32 -15.45 -14.45
CA LEU A 217 -12.83 -14.32 -15.24
C LEU A 217 -14.36 -14.15 -15.19
N GLY A 218 -15.06 -15.01 -14.44
CA GLY A 218 -16.51 -14.98 -14.25
C GLY A 218 -17.28 -15.85 -15.23
N THR A 219 -16.66 -16.71 -16.02
CA THR A 219 -17.37 -17.68 -16.86
C THR A 219 -18.15 -18.65 -15.97
N SER A 220 -19.45 -18.87 -16.20
CA SER A 220 -20.27 -19.73 -15.35
C SER A 220 -19.91 -21.22 -15.47
N LEU A 221 -19.87 -21.97 -14.35
CA LEU A 221 -19.74 -23.44 -14.33
C LEU A 221 -20.75 -24.15 -15.24
N THR A 222 -21.93 -23.56 -15.43
CA THR A 222 -22.97 -24.10 -16.31
C THR A 222 -22.55 -24.16 -17.78
N ASN A 223 -21.52 -23.43 -18.19
CA ASN A 223 -20.96 -23.47 -19.53
C ASN A 223 -20.28 -24.82 -19.84
N TRP A 224 -19.87 -25.57 -18.81
CA TRP A 224 -19.31 -26.92 -18.92
C TRP A 224 -20.35 -28.04 -18.67
N ALA A 225 -21.63 -27.70 -18.47
CA ALA A 225 -22.67 -28.70 -18.23
C ALA A 225 -23.12 -29.37 -19.55
N PRO A 226 -23.28 -30.71 -19.60
CA PRO A 226 -23.64 -31.43 -20.83
C PRO A 226 -24.95 -30.97 -21.49
N ASN A 227 -25.93 -30.51 -20.69
CA ASN A 227 -27.30 -30.25 -21.14
C ASN A 227 -27.62 -28.76 -21.39
N ARG A 228 -26.63 -27.96 -21.79
CA ARG A 228 -26.83 -26.51 -21.97
C ARG A 228 -27.61 -26.18 -23.25
N ARG A 229 -28.64 -25.33 -23.11
CA ARG A 229 -29.56 -24.94 -24.20
C ARG A 229 -29.14 -23.68 -25.00
N SER A 230 -28.18 -22.88 -24.52
CA SER A 230 -27.74 -21.62 -25.15
C SER A 230 -26.27 -21.67 -25.59
N SER A 231 -25.97 -21.07 -26.75
CA SER A 231 -24.62 -20.99 -27.33
C SER A 231 -23.75 -19.87 -26.74
N LYS A 232 -24.34 -18.78 -26.22
CA LYS A 232 -23.59 -17.66 -25.63
C LYS A 232 -23.13 -18.02 -24.21
N PRO A 233 -21.85 -17.92 -23.83
CA PRO A 233 -21.39 -18.14 -22.44
C PRO A 233 -22.18 -17.32 -21.43
N THR A 234 -22.59 -17.93 -20.33
CA THR A 234 -23.17 -17.20 -19.19
C THR A 234 -22.02 -16.69 -18.33
N GLU A 235 -22.06 -15.42 -17.93
CA GLU A 235 -21.05 -14.79 -17.06
C GLU A 235 -21.65 -14.38 -15.71
N HIS A 236 -20.88 -14.58 -14.64
CA HIS A 236 -21.17 -14.18 -13.26
C HIS A 236 -19.94 -13.48 -12.66
N LYS A 237 -19.65 -12.27 -13.14
CA LYS A 237 -18.50 -11.46 -12.68
C LYS A 237 -18.52 -11.15 -11.19
N ALA A 238 -19.69 -11.19 -10.53
CA ALA A 238 -19.80 -11.04 -9.08
C ALA A 238 -18.96 -12.07 -8.32
N ASN A 239 -18.83 -13.30 -8.84
CA ASN A 239 -18.15 -14.41 -8.17
C ASN A 239 -16.67 -14.58 -8.57
N ALA A 240 -16.17 -13.76 -9.50
CA ALA A 240 -14.75 -13.75 -9.86
C ALA A 240 -13.91 -13.40 -8.62
N PRO A 241 -12.84 -14.15 -8.29
CA PRO A 241 -11.99 -13.81 -7.15
C PRO A 241 -11.33 -12.45 -7.38
N ASN A 242 -10.94 -11.81 -6.27
CA ASN A 242 -10.17 -10.58 -6.32
C ASN A 242 -9.18 -10.55 -5.16
N MET A 243 -8.11 -9.77 -5.32
CA MET A 243 -7.14 -9.55 -4.24
C MET A 243 -7.78 -8.85 -3.05
N LYS A 244 -7.39 -9.28 -1.85
CA LYS A 244 -7.87 -8.70 -0.59
C LYS A 244 -7.01 -7.53 -0.16
N PHE A 245 -7.67 -6.56 0.48
CA PHE A 245 -7.00 -5.58 1.32
C PHE A 245 -6.55 -6.30 2.60
N ASP A 246 -5.33 -6.81 2.58
CA ASP A 246 -4.71 -7.46 3.72
C ASP A 246 -4.36 -6.46 4.84
N GLY A 247 -4.06 -6.93 6.04
CA GLY A 247 -3.70 -6.04 7.16
C GLY A 247 -4.87 -5.19 7.68
N TRP A 248 -6.03 -5.80 7.87
CA TRP A 248 -7.28 -5.10 8.23
C TRP A 248 -7.15 -4.23 9.48
N VAL A 249 -6.46 -4.73 10.51
CA VAL A 249 -6.30 -4.00 11.77
C VAL A 249 -5.45 -2.75 11.51
N SER A 250 -4.33 -2.92 10.81
CA SER A 250 -3.44 -1.83 10.40
C SER A 250 -4.14 -0.75 9.59
N LEU A 251 -4.95 -1.13 8.59
CA LEU A 251 -5.73 -0.17 7.79
C LEU A 251 -6.80 0.56 8.61
N SER A 252 -7.44 -0.15 9.54
CA SER A 252 -8.42 0.46 10.45
C SER A 252 -7.74 1.46 11.40
N LEU A 253 -6.52 1.16 11.84
CA LEU A 253 -5.70 2.04 12.66
C LEU A 253 -5.21 3.25 11.89
N ASP A 254 -4.76 3.08 10.65
CA ASP A 254 -4.38 4.19 9.78
C ASP A 254 -5.53 5.19 9.63
N ASN A 255 -6.74 4.68 9.35
CA ASN A 255 -7.92 5.52 9.27
C ASN A 255 -8.21 6.27 10.58
N ARG A 256 -7.91 5.67 11.73
CA ARG A 256 -8.06 6.34 13.03
C ARG A 256 -7.02 7.44 13.26
N ILE A 257 -5.76 7.23 12.87
CA ILE A 257 -4.66 8.14 13.21
C ILE A 257 -4.58 9.36 12.28
N ARG A 258 -5.34 9.39 11.19
CA ARG A 258 -5.45 10.55 10.31
C ARG A 258 -6.13 11.73 11.03
N VAL A 259 -5.63 12.94 10.79
CA VAL A 259 -6.09 14.14 11.54
C VAL A 259 -7.53 14.53 11.20
N ASP A 260 -7.95 14.38 9.95
CA ASP A 260 -9.31 14.73 9.50
C ASP A 260 -10.39 13.72 9.92
N ASN A 261 -9.99 12.57 10.46
CA ASN A 261 -10.91 11.48 10.75
C ASN A 261 -11.42 11.53 12.19
N ALA A 262 -12.70 11.16 12.35
CA ALA A 262 -13.31 11.04 13.67
C ALA A 262 -12.60 9.97 14.51
N ARG A 263 -12.23 10.32 15.75
CA ARG A 263 -11.61 9.42 16.71
C ARG A 263 -12.55 9.07 17.85
N GLU A 264 -13.35 8.04 17.62
CA GLU A 264 -14.21 7.48 18.67
C GLU A 264 -13.37 6.91 19.82
N PRO A 265 -13.78 7.04 21.09
CA PRO A 265 -13.07 6.41 22.21
C PRO A 265 -12.99 4.89 22.02
N TRP A 266 -11.80 4.32 22.22
CA TRP A 266 -11.67 2.87 22.25
C TRP A 266 -12.17 2.32 23.58
N THR A 267 -13.15 1.43 23.50
CA THR A 267 -13.55 0.57 24.60
C THR A 267 -12.94 -0.82 24.41
N ILE A 268 -12.91 -1.61 25.48
CA ILE A 268 -12.54 -3.03 25.45
C ILE A 268 -13.31 -3.74 24.32
N ALA A 269 -14.64 -3.57 24.27
CA ALA A 269 -15.50 -4.17 23.26
C ALA A 269 -15.13 -3.74 21.82
N THR A 270 -14.78 -2.47 21.62
CA THR A 270 -14.40 -1.96 20.29
C THR A 270 -13.09 -2.59 19.80
N VAL A 271 -12.11 -2.78 20.69
CA VAL A 271 -10.83 -3.40 20.33
C VAL A 271 -11.01 -4.91 20.11
N GLU A 272 -11.81 -5.57 20.95
CA GLU A 272 -12.18 -6.99 20.76
C GLU A 272 -12.87 -7.24 19.41
N GLU A 273 -13.80 -6.37 19.04
CA GLU A 273 -14.49 -6.43 17.74
C GLU A 273 -13.50 -6.23 16.58
N LEU A 274 -12.61 -5.24 16.67
CA LEU A 274 -11.58 -4.97 15.66
C LEU A 274 -10.68 -6.20 15.43
N LEU A 275 -10.20 -6.82 16.51
CA LEU A 275 -9.35 -8.02 16.43
C LEU A 275 -10.10 -9.21 15.85
N THR A 276 -11.37 -9.39 16.23
CA THR A 276 -12.22 -10.47 15.73
C THR A 276 -12.52 -10.31 14.24
N GLU A 277 -12.90 -9.11 13.81
CA GLU A 277 -13.13 -8.82 12.40
C GLU A 277 -11.84 -8.92 11.58
N GLY A 278 -10.68 -8.53 12.15
CA GLY A 278 -9.37 -8.73 11.54
C GLY A 278 -9.09 -10.20 11.21
N ARG A 279 -9.29 -11.11 12.18
CA ARG A 279 -9.14 -12.57 11.97
C ARG A 279 -10.06 -13.08 10.86
N LYS A 280 -11.31 -12.63 10.85
CA LYS A 280 -12.31 -13.02 9.85
C LYS A 280 -11.94 -12.53 8.45
N ARG A 281 -11.50 -11.28 8.31
CA ARG A 281 -11.09 -10.66 7.03
C ARG A 281 -9.85 -11.33 6.44
N ALA A 282 -8.92 -11.79 7.27
CA ALA A 282 -7.74 -12.52 6.80
C ALA A 282 -8.09 -13.80 6.01
N MET A 283 -9.26 -14.39 6.26
CA MET A 283 -9.75 -15.61 5.62
C MET A 283 -10.68 -15.38 4.43
N MET A 284 -11.01 -14.12 4.12
CA MET A 284 -11.84 -13.75 2.98
C MET A 284 -11.01 -13.43 1.74
N ASP A 285 -11.59 -13.60 0.56
CA ASP A 285 -11.09 -12.97 -0.67
C ASP A 285 -11.40 -11.46 -0.69
N GLY A 286 -10.94 -10.75 -1.74
CA GLY A 286 -11.20 -9.33 -1.92
C GLY A 286 -12.66 -8.93 -2.13
N LYS A 287 -13.57 -9.90 -2.27
CA LYS A 287 -15.02 -9.68 -2.37
C LYS A 287 -15.78 -10.11 -1.11
N GLY A 288 -15.07 -10.57 -0.08
CA GLY A 288 -15.67 -10.99 1.18
C GLY A 288 -16.15 -12.44 1.20
N HIS A 289 -15.77 -13.26 0.22
CA HIS A 289 -16.14 -14.67 0.19
C HIS A 289 -15.13 -15.53 0.97
N ILE A 290 -15.66 -16.51 1.71
CA ILE A 290 -14.86 -17.55 2.38
C ILE A 290 -15.05 -18.86 1.62
N GLN A 291 -13.95 -19.44 1.12
CA GLN A 291 -13.98 -20.75 0.47
C GLN A 291 -14.32 -21.87 1.48
N GLY A 292 -14.94 -22.95 0.98
CA GLY A 292 -15.56 -23.98 1.83
C GLY A 292 -14.61 -24.66 2.81
N ASP A 293 -13.36 -24.89 2.39
CA ASP A 293 -12.25 -25.45 3.15
C ASP A 293 -11.77 -24.53 4.29
N LEU A 294 -11.90 -23.22 4.13
CA LEU A 294 -11.54 -22.22 5.15
C LEU A 294 -12.67 -21.93 6.15
N LYS A 295 -13.91 -22.36 5.87
CA LYS A 295 -15.06 -22.09 6.75
C LYS A 295 -14.90 -22.67 8.15
N GLN A 296 -14.28 -23.86 8.27
CA GLN A 296 -14.07 -24.49 9.56
C GLN A 296 -13.02 -23.71 10.38
N LYS A 297 -11.89 -23.36 9.76
CA LYS A 297 -10.86 -22.51 10.39
C LYS A 297 -11.42 -21.14 10.80
N ALA A 298 -12.30 -20.55 9.98
CA ALA A 298 -12.97 -19.29 10.31
C ALA A 298 -13.87 -19.40 11.54
N LYS A 299 -14.57 -20.52 11.71
CA LYS A 299 -15.35 -20.77 12.93
C LYS A 299 -14.44 -20.93 14.14
N GLU A 300 -13.34 -21.65 14.02
CA GLU A 300 -12.38 -21.87 15.11
C GLU A 300 -11.69 -20.56 15.53
N ALA A 301 -11.26 -19.72 14.58
CA ALA A 301 -10.67 -18.42 14.89
C ALA A 301 -11.64 -17.42 15.53
N ASN A 302 -12.95 -17.60 15.31
CA ASN A 302 -13.98 -16.82 16.03
C ASN A 302 -14.18 -17.31 17.48
N LEU A 303 -13.78 -18.54 17.79
CA LEU A 303 -13.87 -19.12 19.13
C LEU A 303 -12.61 -18.86 19.96
N GLU A 304 -11.52 -18.38 19.35
CA GLU A 304 -10.33 -17.95 20.08
C GLU A 304 -10.66 -16.79 21.02
N ALA A 305 -10.39 -17.01 22.31
CA ALA A 305 -10.63 -16.03 23.34
C ALA A 305 -9.73 -14.80 23.15
N VAL A 306 -10.35 -13.62 23.12
CA VAL A 306 -9.64 -12.35 23.19
C VAL A 306 -9.38 -12.02 24.67
N PRO A 307 -8.20 -11.51 25.06
CA PRO A 307 -7.95 -11.05 26.42
C PRO A 307 -8.97 -10.01 26.84
N THR A 308 -9.46 -10.11 28.07
CA THR A 308 -10.45 -9.18 28.62
C THR A 308 -9.83 -8.04 29.43
N SER A 309 -8.53 -8.11 29.72
CA SER A 309 -7.80 -7.05 30.41
C SER A 309 -7.34 -5.96 29.44
N PRO A 310 -7.36 -4.68 29.82
CA PRO A 310 -6.87 -3.60 28.96
C PRO A 310 -5.42 -3.79 28.50
N SER A 311 -4.54 -4.25 29.40
CA SER A 311 -3.13 -4.52 29.06
C SER A 311 -2.98 -5.67 28.06
N GLY A 312 -3.71 -6.76 28.25
CA GLY A 312 -3.69 -7.90 27.35
C GLY A 312 -4.23 -7.56 25.96
N LEU A 313 -5.24 -6.69 25.87
CA LEU A 313 -5.75 -6.18 24.60
C LEU A 313 -4.74 -5.31 23.85
N ILE A 314 -4.07 -4.40 24.56
CA ILE A 314 -3.04 -3.54 23.96
C ILE A 314 -1.88 -4.39 23.44
N GLU A 315 -1.44 -5.38 24.22
CA GLU A 315 -0.38 -6.30 23.81
C GLU A 315 -0.77 -7.11 22.57
N GLN A 316 -1.97 -7.71 22.57
CA GLN A 316 -2.45 -8.46 21.42
C GLN A 316 -2.61 -7.57 20.18
N LEU A 317 -3.13 -6.34 20.35
CA LEU A 317 -3.26 -5.38 19.25
C LEU A 317 -1.88 -5.05 18.66
N ALA A 318 -0.89 -4.77 19.51
CA ALA A 318 0.48 -4.51 19.07
C ALA A 318 1.09 -5.72 18.32
N GLN A 319 0.87 -6.93 18.81
CA GLN A 319 1.33 -8.17 18.16
C GLN A 319 0.68 -8.35 16.79
N VAL A 320 -0.63 -8.13 16.67
CA VAL A 320 -1.36 -8.24 15.40
C VAL A 320 -0.85 -7.22 14.41
N VAL A 321 -0.73 -5.95 14.80
CA VAL A 321 -0.18 -4.89 13.94
C VAL A 321 1.22 -5.24 13.46
N ASN A 322 2.10 -5.68 14.37
CA ASN A 322 3.45 -6.10 14.01
C ASN A 322 3.46 -7.29 13.03
N SER A 323 2.54 -8.25 13.19
CA SER A 323 2.40 -9.38 12.27
C SER A 323 1.87 -8.98 10.89
N GLU A 324 1.17 -7.86 10.78
CA GLU A 324 0.64 -7.33 9.52
C GLU A 324 1.67 -6.51 8.74
N VAL A 325 2.74 -6.02 9.38
CA VAL A 325 3.77 -5.19 8.74
C VAL A 325 4.30 -5.76 7.42
N PRO A 326 4.69 -7.05 7.31
CA PRO A 326 5.18 -7.60 6.04
C PRO A 326 4.15 -7.51 4.90
N ARG A 327 2.86 -7.65 5.22
CA ARG A 327 1.75 -7.65 4.26
C ARG A 327 1.48 -6.23 3.75
N ILE A 328 1.40 -5.27 4.66
CA ILE A 328 1.12 -3.86 4.31
C ILE A 328 2.35 -3.14 3.73
N SER A 329 3.55 -3.71 3.88
CA SER A 329 4.77 -3.16 3.29
C SER A 329 5.12 -3.80 1.93
N PHE A 330 4.37 -4.81 1.50
CA PHE A 330 4.60 -5.45 0.21
C PHE A 330 4.28 -4.48 -0.94
N ASN A 331 5.17 -4.35 -1.92
CA ASN A 331 5.01 -3.37 -3.00
C ASN A 331 4.17 -3.93 -4.16
N TYR A 332 2.85 -3.75 -4.05
CA TYR A 332 1.89 -4.15 -5.09
C TYR A 332 2.07 -3.39 -6.41
N PHE A 333 2.59 -2.16 -6.41
CA PHE A 333 2.85 -1.41 -7.65
C PHE A 333 3.96 -2.07 -8.45
N THR A 334 5.08 -2.39 -7.81
CA THR A 334 6.19 -3.09 -8.45
C THR A 334 5.76 -4.47 -8.92
N MET A 335 5.05 -5.24 -8.07
CA MET A 335 4.55 -6.56 -8.45
C MET A 335 3.63 -6.52 -9.68
N HIS A 336 2.72 -5.53 -9.72
CA HIS A 336 1.87 -5.27 -10.87
C HIS A 336 2.69 -4.98 -12.13
N ASN A 337 3.65 -4.05 -12.08
CA ASN A 337 4.45 -3.70 -13.25
C ASN A 337 5.30 -4.88 -13.75
N ILE A 338 5.90 -5.67 -12.85
CA ILE A 338 6.66 -6.87 -13.20
C ILE A 338 5.77 -7.89 -13.93
N ALA A 339 4.56 -8.15 -13.41
CA ALA A 339 3.62 -9.05 -14.06
C ALA A 339 3.18 -8.54 -15.44
N TRP A 340 2.98 -7.22 -15.60
CA TRP A 340 2.61 -6.62 -16.88
C TRP A 340 3.73 -6.71 -17.91
N SER A 341 4.98 -6.52 -17.48
CA SER A 341 6.14 -6.74 -18.33
C SER A 341 6.16 -8.18 -18.84
N LEU A 342 5.99 -9.17 -17.97
CA LEU A 342 5.97 -10.57 -18.36
C LEU A 342 4.84 -10.88 -19.36
N LEU A 343 3.62 -10.39 -19.11
CA LEU A 343 2.50 -10.59 -20.03
C LEU A 343 2.74 -9.92 -21.39
N THR A 344 3.41 -8.75 -21.39
CA THR A 344 3.79 -8.04 -22.63
C THR A 344 4.82 -8.83 -23.43
N ASP A 345 5.84 -9.36 -22.76
CA ASP A 345 6.86 -10.21 -23.39
C ASP A 345 6.24 -11.51 -23.92
N LEU A 346 5.32 -12.12 -23.17
CA LEU A 346 4.57 -13.29 -23.61
C LEU A 346 3.71 -12.99 -24.85
N LYS A 347 3.00 -11.87 -24.88
CA LYS A 347 2.25 -11.42 -26.06
C LYS A 347 3.16 -11.27 -27.27
N ARG A 348 4.33 -10.65 -27.09
CA ARG A 348 5.32 -10.46 -28.15
C ARG A 348 5.83 -11.79 -28.70
N ALA A 349 6.19 -12.72 -27.81
CA ALA A 349 6.70 -14.03 -28.19
C ALA A 349 5.65 -14.88 -28.93
N LEU A 350 4.40 -14.89 -28.46
CA LEU A 350 3.30 -15.59 -29.15
C LEU A 350 2.98 -14.95 -30.51
N THR A 351 3.08 -13.62 -30.63
CA THR A 351 2.92 -12.94 -31.92
C THR A 351 4.03 -13.32 -32.90
N ALA A 352 5.27 -13.48 -32.42
CA ALA A 352 6.39 -13.94 -33.25
C ALA A 352 6.19 -15.40 -33.71
N GLU A 353 5.64 -16.25 -32.85
CA GLU A 353 5.42 -17.67 -33.13
C GLU A 353 4.24 -17.91 -34.11
N VAL A 354 3.15 -17.16 -33.97
CA VAL A 354 1.90 -17.38 -34.74
C VAL A 354 1.77 -16.43 -35.94
N GLY A 355 2.44 -15.29 -35.87
CA GLY A 355 2.29 -14.19 -36.81
C GLY A 355 1.35 -13.08 -36.31
N PRO A 356 1.23 -11.98 -37.08
CA PRO A 356 0.52 -10.77 -36.65
C PRO A 356 -0.98 -10.96 -36.42
N GLU A 357 -1.58 -12.04 -36.93
CA GLU A 357 -2.99 -12.38 -36.70
C GLU A 357 -3.31 -12.59 -35.22
N PHE A 358 -2.32 -12.96 -34.40
CA PHE A 358 -2.49 -13.08 -32.95
C PHE A 358 -2.95 -11.76 -32.30
N LEU A 359 -2.57 -10.62 -32.87
CA LEU A 359 -2.97 -9.31 -32.37
C LEU A 359 -4.47 -9.03 -32.51
N ASN A 360 -5.19 -9.77 -33.37
CA ASN A 360 -6.65 -9.67 -33.44
C ASN A 360 -7.34 -10.23 -32.19
N TYR A 361 -6.67 -11.12 -31.46
CA TYR A 361 -7.17 -11.74 -30.24
C TYR A 361 -6.87 -10.92 -28.99
N VAL A 362 -5.73 -10.22 -28.97
CA VAL A 362 -5.31 -9.33 -27.88
C VAL A 362 -4.85 -7.99 -28.49
N PRO A 363 -5.78 -7.15 -28.99
CA PRO A 363 -5.46 -5.90 -29.69
C PRO A 363 -4.75 -4.87 -28.81
N SER A 364 -5.10 -4.79 -27.52
CA SER A 364 -4.66 -3.71 -26.63
C SER A 364 -3.98 -4.22 -25.35
N GLU A 365 -3.33 -3.33 -24.60
CA GLU A 365 -2.58 -3.68 -23.39
C GLU A 365 -3.48 -4.00 -22.19
N ASP A 366 -4.67 -3.40 -22.11
CA ASP A 366 -5.68 -3.74 -21.08
C ASP A 366 -6.16 -5.19 -21.18
N GLN A 367 -5.92 -5.85 -22.32
CA GLN A 367 -6.30 -7.24 -22.59
C GLN A 367 -5.15 -8.23 -22.42
N LEU A 368 -3.97 -7.79 -21.94
CA LEU A 368 -2.84 -8.66 -21.64
C LEU A 368 -3.17 -9.90 -20.78
N PRO A 369 -4.08 -9.85 -19.79
CA PRO A 369 -4.46 -11.04 -19.03
C PRO A 369 -5.00 -12.19 -19.92
N PHE A 370 -5.58 -11.87 -21.07
CA PHE A 370 -6.15 -12.86 -22.00
C PHE A 370 -5.11 -13.73 -22.70
N VAL A 371 -3.87 -13.27 -22.76
CA VAL A 371 -2.76 -14.03 -23.34
C VAL A 371 -2.61 -15.40 -22.63
N VAL A 372 -2.74 -15.43 -21.30
CA VAL A 372 -2.70 -16.66 -20.51
C VAL A 372 -3.85 -17.61 -20.86
N GLY A 373 -5.04 -17.04 -21.12
CA GLY A 373 -6.19 -17.82 -21.57
C GLY A 373 -5.93 -18.58 -22.86
N TYR A 374 -5.24 -17.97 -23.82
CA TYR A 374 -4.84 -18.63 -25.06
C TYR A 374 -3.81 -19.73 -24.83
N VAL A 375 -2.84 -19.51 -23.94
CA VAL A 375 -1.87 -20.57 -23.56
C VAL A 375 -2.62 -21.79 -23.02
N PHE A 376 -3.53 -21.59 -22.07
CA PHE A 376 -4.28 -22.69 -21.45
C PHE A 376 -5.28 -23.34 -22.41
N SER A 377 -6.00 -22.57 -23.23
CA SER A 377 -6.98 -23.14 -24.17
C SER A 377 -6.29 -24.03 -25.19
N THR A 378 -5.17 -23.57 -25.77
CA THR A 378 -4.42 -24.33 -26.77
C THR A 378 -3.82 -25.61 -26.19
N ALA A 379 -3.25 -25.55 -24.98
CA ALA A 379 -2.69 -26.73 -24.31
C ALA A 379 -3.77 -27.77 -23.96
N SER A 380 -4.95 -27.34 -23.52
CA SER A 380 -6.07 -28.24 -23.18
C SER A 380 -6.84 -28.78 -24.39
N GLY A 381 -6.59 -28.23 -25.58
CA GLY A 381 -7.26 -28.60 -26.83
C GLY A 381 -8.58 -27.86 -27.07
N HIS A 382 -8.82 -26.76 -26.37
CA HIS A 382 -10.00 -25.92 -26.55
C HIS A 382 -9.73 -24.80 -27.58
N GLY A 383 -10.69 -24.62 -28.48
CA GLY A 383 -10.75 -23.48 -29.40
C GLY A 383 -11.68 -22.38 -28.87
N SER A 384 -12.35 -21.67 -29.79
CA SER A 384 -13.35 -20.65 -29.43
C SER A 384 -14.61 -21.21 -28.75
N ASP A 385 -14.90 -22.51 -28.90
CA ASP A 385 -15.99 -23.19 -28.22
C ASP A 385 -15.43 -24.11 -27.12
N VAL A 386 -15.62 -23.72 -25.86
CA VAL A 386 -15.21 -24.43 -24.63
C VAL A 386 -15.78 -25.87 -24.54
N ARG A 387 -16.75 -26.23 -25.40
CA ARG A 387 -17.33 -27.58 -25.46
C ARG A 387 -16.58 -28.52 -26.39
N LYS A 388 -15.84 -27.96 -27.36
CA LYS A 388 -15.16 -28.73 -28.39
C LYS A 388 -13.71 -28.89 -27.98
N ARG A 389 -13.39 -30.09 -27.51
CA ARG A 389 -12.03 -30.51 -27.23
C ARG A 389 -11.45 -31.22 -28.43
N GLY A 390 -10.47 -30.59 -29.06
CA GLY A 390 -9.60 -31.20 -30.07
C GLY A 390 -8.37 -31.84 -29.44
N VAL A 391 -7.34 -32.06 -30.27
CA VAL A 391 -6.02 -32.45 -29.80
C VAL A 391 -5.33 -31.22 -29.21
N GLY A 392 -4.91 -31.29 -27.95
CA GLY A 392 -4.14 -30.24 -27.28
C GLY A 392 -2.78 -30.01 -27.96
N SER A 393 -2.27 -28.79 -27.86
CA SER A 393 -0.96 -28.43 -28.37
C SER A 393 -0.16 -27.66 -27.33
N ASP A 394 1.00 -28.18 -26.97
CA ASP A 394 1.93 -27.55 -26.03
C ASP A 394 2.68 -26.36 -26.63
N ARG A 395 2.43 -26.00 -27.89
CA ARG A 395 3.16 -24.95 -28.60
C ARG A 395 3.23 -23.65 -27.81
N PHE A 396 2.09 -23.14 -27.32
CA PHE A 396 2.06 -21.89 -26.55
C PHE A 396 2.59 -22.07 -25.14
N LEU A 397 2.44 -23.27 -24.57
CA LEU A 397 2.97 -23.60 -23.25
C LEU A 397 4.51 -23.64 -23.28
N ASN A 398 5.12 -24.09 -24.38
CA ASN A 398 6.57 -24.05 -24.61
C ASN A 398 7.06 -22.60 -24.71
N VAL A 399 6.41 -21.74 -25.49
CA VAL A 399 6.74 -20.30 -25.55
C VAL A 399 6.64 -19.66 -24.17
N ALA A 400 5.57 -19.94 -23.42
CA ALA A 400 5.42 -19.44 -22.06
C ALA A 400 6.52 -19.94 -21.11
N THR A 401 7.00 -21.17 -21.31
CA THR A 401 8.12 -21.75 -20.55
C THR A 401 9.41 -20.98 -20.82
N GLU A 402 9.72 -20.70 -22.08
CA GLU A 402 10.91 -19.95 -22.50
C GLU A 402 10.89 -18.52 -21.92
N VAL A 403 9.77 -17.80 -22.12
CA VAL A 403 9.61 -16.44 -21.59
C VAL A 403 9.72 -16.39 -20.07
N MET A 404 9.09 -17.33 -19.36
CA MET A 404 9.22 -17.42 -17.89
C MET A 404 10.66 -17.76 -17.48
N GLY A 405 11.33 -18.65 -18.21
CA GLY A 405 12.73 -19.01 -17.97
C GLY A 405 13.67 -17.82 -18.10
N GLU A 406 13.56 -17.05 -19.19
CA GLU A 406 14.32 -15.81 -19.40
C GLU A 406 14.03 -14.80 -18.29
N PHE A 407 12.76 -14.56 -17.98
CA PHE A 407 12.33 -13.66 -16.91
C PHE A 407 12.97 -14.01 -15.56
N LEU A 408 12.98 -15.28 -15.17
CA LEU A 408 13.56 -15.73 -13.92
C LEU A 408 15.10 -15.69 -13.96
N ASN A 409 15.73 -15.98 -15.10
CA ASN A 409 17.18 -15.90 -15.28
C ASN A 409 17.71 -14.46 -15.17
N GLU A 410 16.92 -13.48 -15.61
CA GLU A 410 17.22 -12.05 -15.46
C GLU A 410 17.06 -11.54 -14.02
N GLY A 411 16.67 -12.39 -13.07
CA GLY A 411 16.52 -12.03 -11.67
C GLY A 411 15.23 -11.27 -11.35
N LYS A 412 14.28 -11.17 -12.29
CA LYS A 412 13.01 -10.43 -12.11
C LYS A 412 12.07 -11.06 -11.08
N GLY A 413 12.38 -12.27 -10.60
CA GLY A 413 11.60 -12.99 -9.59
C GLY A 413 11.86 -12.60 -8.12
N LYS A 414 12.83 -11.71 -7.84
CA LYS A 414 13.29 -11.38 -6.48
C LYS A 414 13.56 -9.87 -6.26
N ILE A 415 13.04 -9.02 -7.15
CA ILE A 415 13.24 -7.57 -7.12
C ILE A 415 12.70 -6.95 -5.82
N ILE A 416 11.50 -7.35 -5.39
CA ILE A 416 10.86 -6.77 -4.20
C ILE A 416 11.61 -7.20 -2.94
N LYS A 417 11.98 -8.48 -2.87
CA LYS A 417 12.78 -9.02 -1.76
C LYS A 417 14.14 -8.34 -1.63
N GLU A 418 14.88 -8.20 -2.73
CA GLU A 418 16.20 -7.52 -2.74
C GLU A 418 16.07 -6.03 -2.38
N ALA A 419 15.04 -5.34 -2.89
CA ALA A 419 14.76 -3.94 -2.55
C ALA A 419 14.45 -3.76 -1.06
N ARG A 420 13.80 -4.73 -0.40
CA ARG A 420 13.49 -4.67 1.04
C ARG A 420 14.75 -4.68 1.91
N GLU A 421 15.75 -5.45 1.52
CA GLU A 421 17.00 -5.66 2.27
C GLU A 421 18.02 -4.53 2.03
N THR A 422 17.90 -3.82 0.92
CA THR A 422 18.82 -2.75 0.52
C THR A 422 18.53 -1.47 1.31
N LYS A 423 19.58 -0.78 1.76
CA LYS A 423 19.47 0.60 2.28
C LYS A 423 19.40 1.57 1.11
N VAL A 424 18.65 2.64 1.31
CA VAL A 424 18.44 3.66 0.27
C VAL A 424 19.03 4.95 0.79
N GLU A 425 19.85 5.59 -0.03
CA GLU A 425 20.43 6.88 0.25
C GLU A 425 19.59 7.99 -0.42
N PRO A 426 19.66 9.26 0.05
CA PRO A 426 18.88 10.35 -0.53
C PRO A 426 19.11 10.54 -2.04
N GLU A 427 20.32 10.27 -2.53
CA GLU A 427 20.70 10.42 -3.94
C GLU A 427 19.93 9.43 -4.83
N ASP A 428 19.51 8.28 -4.28
CA ASP A 428 18.78 7.26 -5.03
C ASP A 428 17.36 7.69 -5.42
N VAL A 429 16.84 8.77 -4.81
CA VAL A 429 15.46 9.26 -4.94
C VAL A 429 15.37 10.71 -5.43
N GLU A 430 16.46 11.28 -5.94
CA GLU A 430 16.47 12.67 -6.47
C GLU A 430 15.47 12.87 -7.63
N ASP A 431 15.21 11.82 -8.40
CA ASP A 431 14.29 11.86 -9.55
C ASP A 431 12.80 11.72 -9.18
N VAL A 432 12.46 11.69 -7.87
CA VAL A 432 11.07 11.62 -7.43
C VAL A 432 10.30 12.87 -7.87
N ASP A 433 9.27 12.67 -8.68
CA ASP A 433 8.50 13.73 -9.33
C ASP A 433 7.33 14.26 -8.49
N VAL A 434 7.27 13.88 -7.21
CA VAL A 434 6.22 14.28 -6.26
C VAL A 434 6.87 14.77 -4.99
N ASP A 435 6.66 16.05 -4.67
CA ASP A 435 7.10 16.65 -3.40
C ASP A 435 5.90 16.93 -2.49
N GLY A 436 5.67 16.03 -1.54
CA GLY A 436 4.64 16.16 -0.52
C GLY A 436 4.93 17.25 0.50
N SER A 437 6.18 17.74 0.60
CA SER A 437 6.52 18.82 1.53
C SER A 437 5.87 20.15 1.14
N GLU A 438 5.46 20.30 -0.13
CA GLU A 438 4.66 21.43 -0.60
C GLU A 438 3.29 21.52 0.07
N LEU A 439 2.81 20.46 0.72
CA LEU A 439 1.53 20.46 1.43
C LEU A 439 1.61 21.21 2.77
N TRP A 440 2.82 21.48 3.28
CA TRP A 440 3.00 22.33 4.44
C TRP A 440 2.74 23.79 4.10
N GLY A 441 2.03 24.51 4.98
CA GLY A 441 1.61 25.89 4.75
C GLY A 441 2.69 26.81 4.16
N PRO A 442 3.88 26.95 4.77
CA PRO A 442 4.92 27.86 4.27
C PRO A 442 5.36 27.56 2.82
N ARG A 443 5.48 26.29 2.45
CA ARG A 443 5.86 25.85 1.10
C ARG A 443 4.68 25.94 0.13
N LYS A 444 3.47 25.60 0.58
CA LYS A 444 2.23 25.76 -0.17
C LYS A 444 2.03 27.21 -0.61
N PHE A 445 2.21 28.16 0.31
CA PHE A 445 2.13 29.59 0.01
C PHE A 445 3.21 30.03 -1.00
N LYS A 446 4.46 29.60 -0.83
CA LYS A 446 5.54 29.87 -1.79
C LYS A 446 5.24 29.31 -3.18
N LYS A 447 4.74 28.08 -3.28
CA LYS A 447 4.35 27.44 -4.55
C LYS A 447 3.21 28.18 -5.23
N GLU A 448 2.12 28.46 -4.50
CA GLU A 448 0.98 29.21 -5.02
C GLU A 448 1.35 30.64 -5.45
N GLN A 449 2.39 31.23 -4.86
CA GLN A 449 2.96 32.50 -5.28
C GLN A 449 3.80 32.36 -6.56
N MET A 450 4.67 31.34 -6.65
CA MET A 450 5.45 31.06 -7.87
C MET A 450 4.58 30.70 -9.08
N ASP A 451 3.51 29.91 -8.90
CA ASP A 451 2.56 29.57 -9.96
C ASP A 451 1.76 30.80 -10.43
N ARG A 452 1.48 31.76 -9.53
CA ARG A 452 0.86 33.05 -9.86
C ARG A 452 1.82 33.97 -10.61
N ASP A 453 3.07 34.05 -10.18
CA ASP A 453 4.12 34.90 -10.79
C ASP A 453 4.61 34.34 -12.14
N GLY A 454 4.50 33.03 -12.38
CA GLY A 454 4.80 32.37 -13.67
C GLY A 454 3.78 32.66 -14.79
N HIS A 455 2.62 33.25 -14.48
CA HIS A 455 1.60 33.62 -15.46
C HIS A 455 1.37 35.12 -15.63
N LEU A 456 2.05 35.96 -14.83
CA LEU A 456 2.00 37.41 -14.96
C LEU A 456 3.40 37.97 -14.72
N GLY A 457 3.98 38.56 -15.77
CA GLY A 457 5.04 39.53 -15.58
C GLY A 457 4.52 40.65 -14.66
N ALA A 458 5.33 40.96 -13.64
CA ALA A 458 5.29 42.13 -12.78
C ALA A 458 4.35 42.14 -11.55
N MET A 459 5.04 42.35 -10.41
CA MET A 459 4.63 42.97 -9.15
C MET A 459 3.66 42.21 -8.23
N ALA A 460 4.25 41.69 -7.16
CA ALA A 460 3.59 41.29 -5.93
C ALA A 460 2.63 42.37 -5.41
N ASN A 461 1.39 41.98 -5.11
CA ASN A 461 0.48 42.80 -4.34
C ASN A 461 0.61 42.40 -2.87
N ASN A 462 1.14 43.31 -2.05
CA ASN A 462 1.44 43.18 -0.62
C ASN A 462 0.25 42.81 0.29
N ALA A 463 -0.93 42.50 -0.25
CA ALA A 463 -2.15 42.23 0.49
C ALA A 463 -2.22 40.79 1.04
N ASP A 464 -1.76 39.80 0.27
CA ASP A 464 -1.82 38.39 0.69
C ASP A 464 -0.79 38.07 1.78
N VAL A 465 0.39 38.69 1.67
CA VAL A 465 1.41 38.65 2.74
C VAL A 465 0.87 39.35 3.98
N ALA A 466 0.21 40.50 3.86
CA ALA A 466 -0.37 41.20 5.01
C ALA A 466 -1.45 40.39 5.74
N GLU A 467 -2.27 39.59 5.04
CA GLU A 467 -3.29 38.74 5.67
C GLU A 467 -2.67 37.54 6.40
N LEU A 468 -1.62 36.93 5.86
CA LEU A 468 -0.83 35.90 6.55
C LEU A 468 -0.18 36.47 7.83
N MET A 469 0.39 37.69 7.75
CA MET A 469 1.02 38.37 8.87
C MET A 469 -0.01 38.75 9.95
N ARG A 470 -1.25 39.05 9.56
CA ARG A 470 -2.36 39.36 10.48
C ARG A 470 -2.84 38.12 11.25
N LEU A 471 -2.92 36.97 10.59
CA LEU A 471 -3.28 35.70 11.24
C LEU A 471 -2.23 35.26 12.27
N LEU A 472 -0.94 35.51 12.00
CA LEU A 472 0.16 35.19 12.92
C LEU A 472 0.22 36.14 14.12
N GLN A 473 -0.13 37.42 13.95
CA GLN A 473 -0.25 38.39 15.07
C GLN A 473 -1.41 38.09 16.02
N MET A 474 -2.45 37.40 15.55
CA MET A 474 -3.59 36.99 16.38
C MET A 474 -3.30 35.74 17.23
N MET A 475 -2.13 35.10 17.06
CA MET A 475 -1.70 33.90 17.76
C MET A 475 -0.72 34.17 18.91
N GLY A 476 -0.50 35.43 19.29
CA GLY A 476 0.31 35.85 20.45
C GLY A 476 -0.50 35.98 21.74
#